data_AF-A0A2E6DVU9-F1
#
_entry.id   AF-A0A2E6DVU9-F1
#
_cell.length_a   1.000
_cell.length_b   1.000
_cell.length_c   1.000
_cell.angle_alpha   90.00
_cell.angle_beta   90.00
_cell.angle_gamma   90.00
#
_symmetry.space_group_name_H-M   'P 1'
#
loop_
_entity.id
_entity.type
_entity.pdbx_description
1 polymer ?
#
loop_
_entity_poly.entity_id
_entity_poly.type
_entity_poly.pdbx_seq_one_letter_code
_entity_poly.pdbx_strand_id
1 'polypeptide(L)'
;LALFGVLLFASLFASVPTAAQEPGVGIMQSDDAKNLTHEQNRMYMYGNSDTGAPDTWSMWTHSANNDVNSDDSVGEGNIPGAANQGGGPRTFTFEGTNPVSEAMPIDNSIAIVGKVKLLIYCDVLEQNSCTKQTDIVLRLGNRDLAVQTIAEPAEDNFYEFEFFVNVEEIPAGETFGLRVSFQKPQSTDGGYTLYLGNQNSFMDIPVVEPYQPTVPGLDGEEYVSPYSQASGYTQVSSNSTSLLGLIFWGILGIGVFVAGFTFIPPIPMRELAILFTGLGLLVSMLVAPIIAGPVELGKVNPDDPDVWTVDELAQLDERPGSFLGDTFVENYVFKLYVEYDDVYTAKDRGTTISAFGYEEFAPIFEDPEVPQRGKEYVQLYFSLFHIDLRPGQAVLAELMIVNSTDSATGQTTLVPLHACMDCTNPDTGAAWEVKDVKVSVNGEESNRFAIQSELCEIIGVDSTWGVYAHGMTALGLLLGGIGFWMAYRQKREYYDDEDVDDLFDEEPDEDFEDALDDLEDF
;
A
#
# COMPACT_ATOMS: atom_id res chain seq x y z
N LEU A 1 6.42 10.12 -39.42
CA LEU A 1 7.75 10.69 -39.07
C LEU A 1 7.66 12.16 -38.65
N ALA A 2 7.19 13.09 -39.48
CA ALA A 2 7.04 14.50 -39.07
C ALA A 2 6.04 14.74 -37.92
N LEU A 3 4.93 13.98 -37.87
CA LEU A 3 3.95 14.06 -36.77
C LEU A 3 4.51 13.49 -35.44
N PHE A 4 5.37 12.48 -35.53
CA PHE A 4 6.01 11.83 -34.37
C PHE A 4 7.12 12.71 -33.78
N GLY A 5 7.81 13.49 -34.63
CA GLY A 5 8.79 14.49 -34.19
C GLY A 5 8.19 15.71 -33.50
N VAL A 6 6.97 16.11 -33.86
CA VAL A 6 6.26 17.23 -33.19
C VAL A 6 5.70 16.81 -31.83
N LEU A 7 5.27 15.55 -31.66
CA LEU A 7 4.86 14.99 -30.37
C LEU A 7 6.03 14.84 -29.39
N LEU A 8 7.21 14.43 -29.88
CA LEU A 8 8.45 14.35 -29.08
C LEU A 8 9.05 15.72 -28.71
N PHE A 9 8.75 16.77 -29.49
CA PHE A 9 9.18 18.14 -29.16
C PHE A 9 8.21 18.84 -28.19
N ALA A 10 6.93 18.46 -28.18
CA ALA A 10 5.95 18.95 -27.22
C ALA A 10 6.18 18.40 -25.80
N SER A 11 6.75 17.18 -25.68
CA SER A 11 7.14 16.58 -24.39
C SER A 11 8.40 17.18 -23.75
N LEU A 12 9.16 18.01 -24.48
CA LEU A 12 10.41 18.63 -23.99
C LEU A 12 10.21 20.00 -23.32
N PHE A 13 8.99 20.57 -23.35
CA PHE A 13 8.70 21.90 -22.79
C PHE A 13 7.59 21.93 -21.72
N ALA A 14 7.17 20.76 -21.22
CA ALA A 14 6.18 20.67 -20.14
C ALA A 14 6.79 20.50 -18.73
N SER A 15 8.13 20.53 -18.60
CA SER A 15 8.81 20.46 -17.30
C SER A 15 9.25 21.85 -16.84
N VAL A 16 8.33 22.58 -16.21
CA VAL A 16 8.70 23.55 -15.17
C VAL A 16 7.84 23.20 -13.95
N PRO A 17 8.40 22.55 -12.92
CA PRO A 17 7.71 22.49 -11.65
C PRO A 17 7.73 23.90 -11.07
N THR A 18 6.58 24.59 -11.14
CA THR A 18 6.26 25.59 -10.12
C THR A 18 6.26 24.85 -8.80
N ALA A 19 7.21 25.18 -7.94
CA ALA A 19 7.28 24.72 -6.56
C ALA A 19 5.93 24.97 -5.87
N ALA A 20 5.10 23.93 -5.79
CA ALA A 20 4.08 23.80 -4.77
C ALA A 20 4.79 23.13 -3.59
N GLN A 21 4.80 23.82 -2.45
CA GLN A 21 5.38 23.30 -1.22
C GLN A 21 4.69 21.99 -0.86
N GLU A 22 5.55 21.01 -0.57
CA GLU A 22 5.29 19.72 0.06
C GLU A 22 4.23 19.81 1.17
N PRO A 23 3.30 18.85 1.19
CA PRO A 23 2.83 18.28 2.44
C PRO A 23 2.94 16.77 2.33
N GLY A 24 3.91 16.14 3.00
CA GLY A 24 4.01 14.68 2.96
C GLY A 24 5.39 14.10 3.20
N VAL A 25 6.05 14.52 4.27
CA VAL A 25 6.94 13.64 5.03
C VAL A 25 6.59 13.96 6.45
N GLY A 26 6.10 12.98 7.21
CA GLY A 26 5.98 13.11 8.65
C GLY A 26 7.34 13.33 9.25
N ILE A 27 7.82 14.58 9.27
CA ILE A 27 9.03 14.95 9.97
C ILE A 27 8.66 14.72 11.42
N MET A 28 9.13 13.61 11.99
CA MET A 28 9.14 13.40 13.43
C MET A 28 9.50 14.72 14.06
N GLN A 29 8.55 15.31 14.78
CA GLN A 29 8.74 16.58 15.45
C GLN A 29 10.08 16.47 16.18
N SER A 30 10.98 17.43 16.00
CA SER A 30 12.36 17.31 16.50
C SER A 30 12.37 16.79 17.95
N ASP A 31 13.37 16.00 18.36
CA ASP A 31 13.51 15.44 19.73
C ASP A 31 13.71 16.50 20.85
N ASP A 32 13.18 17.70 20.67
CA ASP A 32 13.08 18.71 21.70
C ASP A 32 12.02 18.30 22.71
N ALA A 33 12.45 18.14 23.97
CA ALA A 33 11.57 17.85 25.10
C ALA A 33 10.49 18.92 25.31
N LYS A 34 10.53 20.07 24.63
CA LYS A 34 9.45 21.07 24.66
C LYS A 34 8.26 20.72 23.75
N ASN A 35 8.44 19.81 22.80
CA ASN A 35 7.42 19.44 21.83
C ASN A 35 6.31 18.58 22.45
N LEU A 36 5.07 18.84 22.02
CA LEU A 36 3.90 18.05 22.39
C LEU A 36 3.87 16.78 21.55
N THR A 37 3.80 15.61 22.18
CA THR A 37 3.69 14.32 21.49
C THR A 37 2.66 13.44 22.21
N HIS A 38 2.31 12.28 21.64
CA HIS A 38 1.45 11.30 22.30
C HIS A 38 2.04 10.85 23.66
N GLU A 39 3.33 10.54 23.71
CA GLU A 39 4.01 10.14 24.95
C GLU A 39 4.23 11.31 25.91
N GLN A 40 4.35 12.54 25.38
CA GLN A 40 4.60 13.76 26.13
C GLN A 40 3.49 14.78 25.94
N ASN A 41 2.31 14.39 26.41
CA ASN A 41 1.05 15.07 26.15
C ASN A 41 0.66 16.12 27.21
N ARG A 42 1.49 16.31 28.23
CA ARG A 42 1.32 17.32 29.28
C ARG A 42 2.07 18.58 28.95
N MET A 43 1.36 19.70 28.84
CA MET A 43 1.93 21.04 28.71
C MET A 43 1.98 21.75 30.07
N TYR A 44 3.15 22.25 30.44
CA TYR A 44 3.35 23.01 31.68
C TYR A 44 3.30 24.51 31.40
N MET A 45 2.88 25.28 32.42
CA MET A 45 2.77 26.73 32.33
C MET A 45 3.98 27.39 32.96
N TYR A 46 4.69 28.19 32.17
CA TYR A 46 5.89 28.90 32.54
C TYR A 46 5.73 30.40 32.28
N GLY A 47 6.63 31.19 32.84
CA GLY A 47 6.54 32.64 32.74
C GLY A 47 7.57 33.32 33.60
N ASN A 48 7.74 34.61 33.37
CA ASN A 48 8.69 35.42 34.13
C ASN A 48 8.18 36.85 34.32
N SER A 49 8.69 37.50 35.37
CA SER A 49 8.29 38.84 35.79
C SER A 49 9.23 39.95 35.30
N ASP A 50 9.83 39.76 34.12
CA ASP A 50 11.02 40.43 33.62
C ASP A 50 11.02 41.96 33.76
N THR A 51 10.02 42.64 33.18
CA THR A 51 9.84 44.10 33.30
C THR A 51 8.42 44.52 32.92
N GLY A 52 7.90 45.58 33.54
CA GLY A 52 6.63 46.19 33.15
C GLY A 52 5.48 45.91 34.13
N ALA A 53 4.26 46.12 33.64
CA ALA A 53 3.05 45.84 34.41
C ALA A 53 2.77 44.31 34.38
N PRO A 54 2.01 43.78 35.34
CA PRO A 54 1.68 42.36 35.40
C PRO A 54 1.05 41.82 34.11
N ASP A 55 0.22 42.64 33.47
CA ASP A 55 -0.45 42.30 32.21
C ASP A 55 0.53 42.26 31.01
N THR A 56 1.81 42.62 31.21
CA THR A 56 2.88 42.56 30.18
C THR A 56 3.93 41.51 30.49
N TRP A 57 3.78 40.72 31.56
CA TRP A 57 4.70 39.63 31.86
C TRP A 57 4.60 38.52 30.81
N SER A 58 5.74 37.97 30.41
CA SER A 58 5.79 36.92 29.41
C SER A 58 5.38 35.59 30.05
N MET A 59 4.41 34.93 29.43
CA MET A 59 3.82 33.67 29.89
C MET A 59 3.78 32.71 28.71
N TRP A 60 4.20 31.47 28.91
CA TRP A 60 4.25 30.48 27.85
C TRP A 60 3.91 29.07 28.31
N THR A 61 3.64 28.18 27.36
CA THR A 61 3.48 26.75 27.62
C THR A 61 4.36 25.89 26.70
N HIS A 62 4.84 24.78 27.25
CA HIS A 62 5.49 23.70 26.49
C HIS A 62 5.51 22.41 27.31
N SER A 63 5.86 21.29 26.67
CA SER A 63 5.79 19.97 27.31
C SER A 63 7.01 19.60 28.16
N ALA A 64 8.11 20.35 28.07
CA ALA A 64 9.29 20.06 28.91
C ALA A 64 8.98 20.28 30.38
N ASN A 65 9.46 19.35 31.20
CA ASN A 65 9.21 19.28 32.64
C ASN A 65 9.97 20.33 33.47
N ASN A 66 10.82 21.14 32.84
CA ASN A 66 11.50 22.28 33.42
C ASN A 66 11.70 23.38 32.37
N ASP A 67 11.83 24.63 32.83
CA ASP A 67 12.33 25.76 32.02
C ASP A 67 13.20 26.65 32.91
N VAL A 68 14.47 26.80 32.53
CA VAL A 68 15.46 27.60 33.27
C VAL A 68 15.21 29.11 33.18
N ASN A 69 14.39 29.55 32.23
CA ASN A 69 14.04 30.95 32.04
C ASN A 69 12.72 31.34 32.73
N SER A 70 12.04 30.37 33.35
CA SER A 70 10.81 30.62 34.11
C SER A 70 11.13 30.97 35.56
N ASP A 71 10.38 31.92 36.11
CA ASP A 71 10.28 32.10 37.55
C ASP A 71 9.48 30.94 38.18
N ASP A 72 9.70 30.64 39.46
CA ASP A 72 8.89 29.65 40.21
C ASP A 72 7.45 30.13 40.43
N SER A 73 7.26 31.44 40.53
CA SER A 73 5.98 32.09 40.72
C SER A 73 6.04 33.57 40.35
N VAL A 74 4.90 34.12 39.95
CA VAL A 74 4.71 35.56 39.76
C VAL A 74 3.57 36.04 40.66
N GLY A 75 3.61 37.29 41.11
CA GLY A 75 2.59 37.77 42.02
C GLY A 75 2.68 39.24 42.35
N GLU A 76 1.60 39.75 42.93
CA GLU A 76 1.51 41.11 43.42
C GLU A 76 0.85 41.15 44.78
N GLY A 77 1.38 41.97 45.68
CA GLY A 77 0.73 42.36 46.93
C GLY A 77 0.41 43.85 46.94
N ASN A 78 -0.55 44.26 47.77
CA ASN A 78 -0.89 45.67 48.00
C ASN A 78 0.02 46.33 49.05
N ILE A 79 1.33 46.13 48.93
CA ILE A 79 2.31 46.61 49.91
C ILE A 79 2.44 48.15 49.80
N PRO A 80 2.40 48.89 50.93
CA PRO A 80 2.64 50.33 50.95
C PRO A 80 3.97 50.71 50.27
N GLY A 81 3.89 51.54 49.23
CA GLY A 81 5.03 51.99 48.43
C GLY A 81 5.28 51.22 47.12
N ALA A 82 4.59 50.10 46.86
CA ALA A 82 4.68 49.39 45.59
C ALA A 82 4.00 50.15 44.43
N ALA A 83 4.52 50.02 43.21
CA ALA A 83 4.01 50.71 42.03
C ALA A 83 2.57 50.32 41.66
N ASN A 84 2.15 49.09 42.00
CA ASN A 84 0.85 48.52 41.65
C ASN A 84 -0.05 48.32 42.90
N GLN A 85 -0.08 49.32 43.79
CA GLN A 85 -1.00 49.32 44.93
C GLN A 85 -2.44 49.52 44.46
N GLY A 86 -3.27 48.51 44.68
CA GLY A 86 -4.68 48.50 44.29
C GLY A 86 -5.10 47.14 43.74
N GLY A 87 -6.41 46.88 43.81
CA GLY A 87 -7.03 45.74 43.16
C GLY A 87 -7.47 46.06 41.73
N GLY A 88 -8.00 45.06 41.04
CA GLY A 88 -8.37 45.17 39.63
C GLY A 88 -8.33 43.82 38.93
N PRO A 89 -8.85 43.74 37.70
CA PRO A 89 -8.73 42.53 36.91
C PRO A 89 -7.26 42.25 36.58
N ARG A 90 -6.92 40.97 36.52
CA ARG A 90 -5.64 40.44 36.03
C ARG A 90 -5.92 39.40 34.99
N THR A 91 -5.08 39.35 33.96
CA THR A 91 -5.18 38.35 32.92
C THR A 91 -3.80 37.92 32.50
N PHE A 92 -3.51 36.63 32.66
CA PHE A 92 -2.29 36.00 32.18
C PHE A 92 -2.61 35.15 30.97
N THR A 93 -1.88 35.34 29.88
CA THR A 93 -2.07 34.60 28.64
C THR A 93 -0.83 33.77 28.36
N PHE A 94 -0.93 32.47 28.60
CA PHE A 94 0.10 31.50 28.31
C PHE A 94 0.01 31.07 26.85
N GLU A 95 0.94 31.52 26.03
CA GLU A 95 1.04 31.14 24.62
C GLU A 95 1.95 29.92 24.46
N GLY A 96 1.61 28.97 23.60
CA GLY A 96 2.53 27.86 23.34
C GLY A 96 3.75 28.34 22.56
N THR A 97 4.94 27.90 22.96
CA THR A 97 6.21 28.33 22.34
C THR A 97 6.77 27.32 21.33
N ASN A 98 6.22 26.11 21.31
CA ASN A 98 6.66 25.01 20.48
C ASN A 98 5.47 24.50 19.64
N PRO A 99 5.10 25.22 18.57
CA PRO A 99 4.02 24.79 17.68
C PRO A 99 4.37 23.45 17.02
N VAL A 100 3.34 22.66 16.73
CA VAL A 100 3.50 21.41 16.00
C VAL A 100 3.93 21.70 14.56
N SER A 101 4.89 20.93 14.04
CA SER A 101 5.37 21.09 12.66
C SER A 101 4.33 20.63 11.64
N GLU A 102 3.45 19.73 12.05
CA GLU A 102 2.43 19.08 11.22
C GLU A 102 1.11 18.98 11.99
N ALA A 103 0.04 18.70 11.26
CA ALA A 103 -1.26 18.50 11.86
C ALA A 103 -1.24 17.30 12.82
N MET A 104 -1.63 17.53 14.08
CA MET A 104 -1.59 16.51 15.13
C MET A 104 -3.00 16.13 15.59
N PRO A 105 -3.45 14.88 15.38
CA PRO A 105 -4.80 14.47 15.75
C PRO A 105 -5.00 14.46 17.28
N ILE A 106 -6.21 14.83 17.70
CA ILE A 106 -6.64 14.86 19.10
C ILE A 106 -7.86 13.95 19.28
N ASP A 107 -7.88 13.16 20.36
CA ASP A 107 -9.04 12.39 20.76
C ASP A 107 -10.08 13.27 21.47
N ASN A 108 -11.09 13.71 20.73
CA ASN A 108 -12.21 14.51 21.25
C ASN A 108 -13.16 13.76 22.19
N SER A 109 -13.03 12.44 22.34
CA SER A 109 -13.80 11.68 23.32
C SER A 109 -13.26 11.86 24.74
N ILE A 110 -12.01 12.31 24.87
CA ILE A 110 -11.33 12.58 26.13
C ILE A 110 -11.26 14.10 26.33
N ALA A 111 -11.57 14.56 27.55
CA ALA A 111 -11.46 15.98 27.86
C ALA A 111 -10.01 16.42 28.04
N ILE A 112 -9.72 17.66 27.65
CA ILE A 112 -8.48 18.35 28.04
C ILE A 112 -8.63 18.73 29.51
N VAL A 113 -7.79 18.16 30.36
CA VAL A 113 -7.83 18.35 31.82
C VAL A 113 -6.59 19.07 32.29
N GLY A 114 -6.71 19.85 33.36
CA GLY A 114 -5.54 20.51 33.91
C GLY A 114 -5.83 21.24 35.20
N LYS A 115 -4.81 21.92 35.70
CA LYS A 115 -4.94 22.75 36.90
C LYS A 115 -3.99 23.92 36.88
N VAL A 116 -4.43 25.01 37.50
CA VAL A 116 -3.62 26.21 37.74
C VAL A 116 -3.52 26.44 39.24
N LYS A 117 -2.30 26.55 39.77
CA LYS A 117 -2.10 26.88 41.18
C LYS A 117 -2.02 28.39 41.37
N LEU A 118 -3.07 28.96 41.93
CA LEU A 118 -3.21 30.40 42.13
C LEU A 118 -3.68 30.66 43.57
N LEU A 119 -2.82 31.28 44.37
CA LEU A 119 -3.21 31.73 45.71
C LEU A 119 -3.70 33.17 45.62
N ILE A 120 -5.01 33.38 45.76
CA ILE A 120 -5.59 34.71 46.01
C ILE A 120 -5.75 34.87 47.52
N TYR A 121 -4.98 35.77 48.12
CA TYR A 121 -5.00 36.02 49.56
C TYR A 121 -5.61 37.39 49.84
N CYS A 122 -6.50 37.42 50.82
CA CYS A 122 -7.28 38.59 51.20
C CYS A 122 -6.97 38.95 52.65
N ASP A 123 -7.17 40.22 53.02
CA ASP A 123 -7.02 40.66 54.40
C ASP A 123 -8.00 39.92 55.32
N VAL A 124 -7.55 39.61 56.54
CA VAL A 124 -8.30 38.92 57.60
C VAL A 124 -9.60 39.65 57.95
N LEU A 125 -9.64 40.97 57.76
CA LEU A 125 -10.81 41.81 58.02
C LEU A 125 -11.86 41.77 56.88
N GLU A 126 -11.52 41.24 55.72
CA GLU A 126 -12.33 41.26 54.48
C GLU A 126 -12.50 39.87 53.83
N GLN A 127 -12.28 38.78 54.57
CA GLN A 127 -12.37 37.41 54.04
C GLN A 127 -13.71 37.09 53.32
N ASN A 128 -14.80 37.80 53.64
CA ASN A 128 -16.12 37.59 53.05
C ASN A 128 -16.47 38.54 51.88
N SER A 129 -15.61 39.50 51.53
CA SER A 129 -15.85 40.46 50.43
C SER A 129 -14.91 40.29 49.24
N CYS A 130 -13.92 39.41 49.39
CA CYS A 130 -12.92 39.10 48.37
C CYS A 130 -13.38 37.93 47.50
N THR A 131 -13.39 38.08 46.18
CA THR A 131 -13.71 36.98 45.26
C THR A 131 -12.46 36.18 44.93
N LYS A 132 -12.59 34.85 44.92
CA LYS A 132 -11.57 33.93 44.39
C LYS A 132 -11.96 33.36 43.03
N GLN A 133 -13.03 33.86 42.44
CA GLN A 133 -13.50 33.41 41.14
C GLN A 133 -12.42 33.67 40.08
N THR A 134 -12.11 32.62 39.32
CA THR A 134 -11.12 32.63 38.25
C THR A 134 -11.76 32.06 36.99
N ASP A 135 -11.60 32.78 35.88
CA ASP A 135 -11.99 32.35 34.55
C ASP A 135 -10.77 31.75 33.84
N ILE A 136 -10.91 30.51 33.39
CA ILE A 136 -9.90 29.80 32.62
C ILE A 136 -10.41 29.64 31.20
N VAL A 137 -9.63 30.10 30.23
CA VAL A 137 -9.95 30.04 28.80
C VAL A 137 -8.92 29.15 28.11
N LEU A 138 -9.38 28.07 27.49
CA LEU A 138 -8.55 27.23 26.62
C LEU A 138 -8.39 27.91 25.26
N ARG A 139 -7.15 27.99 24.78
CA ARG A 139 -6.80 28.65 23.52
C ARG A 139 -6.04 27.69 22.61
N LEU A 140 -6.25 27.85 21.30
CA LEU A 140 -5.49 27.18 20.26
C LEU A 140 -5.03 28.24 19.25
N GLY A 141 -3.73 28.51 19.26
CA GLY A 141 -3.15 29.67 18.59
C GLY A 141 -3.82 30.97 19.07
N ASN A 142 -4.44 31.71 18.15
CA ASN A 142 -5.12 32.97 18.45
C ASN A 142 -6.63 32.82 18.77
N ARG A 143 -7.15 31.60 18.80
CA ARG A 143 -8.59 31.31 18.97
C ARG A 143 -8.87 30.86 20.39
N ASP A 144 -10.00 31.30 20.93
CA ASP A 144 -10.53 30.81 22.21
C ASP A 144 -11.51 29.67 21.92
N LEU A 145 -11.26 28.50 22.51
CA LEU A 145 -12.06 27.29 22.26
C LEU A 145 -13.18 27.12 23.29
N ALA A 146 -12.85 27.34 24.57
CA ALA A 146 -13.78 27.12 25.68
C ALA A 146 -13.40 27.99 26.88
N VAL A 147 -14.38 28.28 27.73
CA VAL A 147 -14.21 29.05 28.97
C VAL A 147 -14.87 28.31 30.13
N GLN A 148 -14.17 28.21 31.25
CA GLN A 148 -14.69 27.68 32.50
C GLN A 148 -14.45 28.68 33.62
N THR A 149 -15.53 29.07 34.29
CA THR A 149 -15.48 29.91 35.49
C THR A 149 -15.49 29.03 36.73
N ILE A 150 -14.45 29.13 37.55
CA ILE A 150 -14.30 28.38 38.79
C ILE A 150 -14.42 29.35 39.95
N ALA A 151 -15.44 29.17 40.79
CA ALA A 151 -15.77 30.11 41.87
C ALA A 151 -14.73 30.13 43.01
N GLU A 152 -14.22 28.95 43.39
CA GLU A 152 -13.28 28.78 44.49
C GLU A 152 -12.28 27.66 44.11
N PRO A 153 -11.01 27.75 44.56
CA PRO A 153 -10.05 26.70 44.30
C PRO A 153 -10.29 25.45 45.16
N ALA A 154 -9.77 24.32 44.70
CA ALA A 154 -9.66 23.07 45.45
C ALA A 154 -8.55 23.14 46.52
N GLU A 155 -8.22 21.99 47.11
CA GLU A 155 -7.11 21.85 48.07
C GLU A 155 -5.81 22.45 47.50
N ASP A 156 -4.95 23.01 48.36
CA ASP A 156 -3.69 23.65 47.98
C ASP A 156 -3.77 24.83 46.99
N ASN A 157 -4.96 25.41 46.78
CA ASN A 157 -5.24 26.52 45.87
C ASN A 157 -5.13 26.16 44.38
N PHE A 158 -5.50 24.94 44.01
CA PHE A 158 -5.61 24.52 42.62
C PHE A 158 -6.97 24.86 42.02
N TYR A 159 -6.98 25.52 40.87
CA TYR A 159 -8.15 25.69 40.02
C TYR A 159 -8.11 24.61 38.94
N GLU A 160 -8.86 23.53 39.16
CA GLU A 160 -8.94 22.38 38.25
C GLU A 160 -9.99 22.65 37.17
N PHE A 161 -9.64 22.31 35.92
CA PHE A 161 -10.49 22.54 34.76
C PHE A 161 -10.57 21.31 33.85
N GLU A 162 -11.65 21.23 33.11
CA GLU A 162 -11.94 20.15 32.15
C GLU A 162 -12.70 20.74 30.94
N PHE A 163 -12.17 20.53 29.74
CA PHE A 163 -12.74 21.03 28.50
C PHE A 163 -12.97 19.90 27.50
N PHE A 164 -14.22 19.75 27.05
CA PHE A 164 -14.54 19.01 25.83
C PHE A 164 -14.46 19.97 24.65
N VAL A 165 -13.54 19.70 23.72
CA VAL A 165 -13.34 20.48 22.51
C VAL A 165 -13.87 19.72 21.30
N ASN A 166 -14.23 20.46 20.26
CA ASN A 166 -14.67 19.89 18.98
C ASN A 166 -13.65 20.26 17.90
N VAL A 167 -12.41 19.80 18.09
CA VAL A 167 -11.28 20.08 17.21
C VAL A 167 -10.60 18.76 16.90
N GLU A 168 -10.65 18.31 15.65
CA GLU A 168 -10.15 16.99 15.25
C GLU A 168 -8.61 16.90 15.28
N GLU A 169 -7.93 18.04 15.07
CA GLU A 169 -6.47 18.12 15.04
C GLU A 169 -5.94 19.50 15.45
N ILE A 170 -4.71 19.55 15.95
CA ILE A 170 -3.90 20.76 16.11
C ILE A 170 -3.30 21.08 14.74
N PRO A 171 -3.63 22.20 14.08
CA PRO A 171 -3.03 22.54 12.80
C PRO A 171 -1.52 22.79 12.91
N ALA A 172 -0.80 22.51 11.83
CA ALA A 172 0.62 22.88 11.71
C ALA A 172 0.84 24.37 12.02
N GLY A 173 1.82 24.67 12.86
CA GLY A 173 2.13 26.03 13.31
C GLY A 173 1.27 26.54 14.47
N GLU A 174 0.27 25.78 14.93
CA GLU A 174 -0.54 26.11 16.11
C GLU A 174 -0.11 25.29 17.34
N THR A 175 -0.54 25.76 18.51
CA THR A 175 -0.29 25.12 19.80
C THR A 175 -1.37 25.55 20.77
N PHE A 176 -1.63 24.68 21.75
CA PHE A 176 -2.51 25.05 22.84
C PHE A 176 -1.86 26.09 23.75
N GLY A 177 -2.73 26.84 24.41
CA GLY A 177 -2.40 27.81 25.42
C GLY A 177 -3.56 27.98 26.39
N LEU A 178 -3.33 28.77 27.42
CA LEU A 178 -4.33 29.04 28.45
C LEU A 178 -4.38 30.54 28.72
N ARG A 179 -5.57 31.07 29.00
CA ARG A 179 -5.70 32.42 29.57
C ARG A 179 -6.44 32.35 30.89
N VAL A 180 -5.83 32.91 31.92
CA VAL A 180 -6.31 32.90 33.30
C VAL A 180 -6.65 34.32 33.69
N SER A 181 -7.92 34.58 34.00
CA SER A 181 -8.44 35.90 34.38
C SER A 181 -9.07 35.86 35.76
N PHE A 182 -8.71 36.80 36.63
CA PHE A 182 -9.26 36.88 37.99
C PHE A 182 -9.21 38.32 38.51
N GLN A 183 -9.83 38.55 39.67
CA GLN A 183 -9.84 39.87 40.30
C GLN A 183 -8.82 39.91 41.46
N LYS A 184 -7.80 40.76 41.34
CA LYS A 184 -6.87 41.06 42.44
C LYS A 184 -7.62 41.79 43.58
N PRO A 185 -7.46 41.36 44.85
CA PRO A 185 -8.08 42.03 45.99
C PRO A 185 -7.61 43.49 46.15
N GLN A 186 -8.47 44.37 46.68
CA GLN A 186 -8.15 45.78 46.94
C GLN A 186 -7.61 46.06 48.34
N SER A 187 -7.71 45.09 49.26
CA SER A 187 -7.32 45.23 50.67
C SER A 187 -5.81 45.47 50.83
N THR A 188 -5.39 46.15 51.90
CA THR A 188 -3.99 46.52 52.16
C THR A 188 -3.04 45.33 52.26
N ASP A 189 -3.50 44.20 52.81
CA ASP A 189 -2.71 42.95 52.88
C ASP A 189 -3.15 41.92 51.81
N GLY A 190 -3.90 42.37 50.80
CA GLY A 190 -4.41 41.52 49.72
C GLY A 190 -3.45 41.40 48.54
N GLY A 191 -3.57 40.30 47.80
CA GLY A 191 -2.75 40.04 46.62
C GLY A 191 -2.99 38.67 46.00
N TYR A 192 -2.08 38.28 45.12
CA TYR A 192 -2.06 36.93 44.56
C TYR A 192 -0.63 36.42 44.32
N THR A 193 -0.51 35.09 44.22
CA THR A 193 0.67 34.39 43.76
C THR A 193 0.25 33.28 42.79
N LEU A 194 0.67 33.38 41.54
CA LEU A 194 0.51 32.38 40.50
C LEU A 194 1.77 31.53 40.45
N TYR A 195 1.65 30.24 40.75
CA TYR A 195 2.77 29.32 40.76
C TYR A 195 2.94 28.66 39.40
N LEU A 196 4.19 28.57 38.94
CA LEU A 196 4.55 28.13 37.59
C LEU A 196 5.29 26.79 37.64
N GLY A 197 5.34 26.12 36.49
CA GLY A 197 6.12 24.92 36.26
C GLY A 197 5.51 23.59 36.70
N ASN A 198 6.30 22.54 36.47
CA ASN A 198 5.99 21.13 36.69
C ASN A 198 5.83 20.82 38.19
N GLN A 199 4.59 20.93 38.65
CA GLN A 199 3.99 20.58 39.96
C GLN A 199 2.86 21.56 40.32
N ASN A 200 2.85 22.74 39.68
CA ASN A 200 1.94 23.83 40.03
C ASN A 200 0.87 24.04 38.95
N SER A 201 1.26 24.17 37.68
CA SER A 201 0.30 24.56 36.65
C SER A 201 0.57 23.80 35.34
N PHE A 202 -0.42 23.04 34.87
CA PHE A 202 -0.33 22.22 33.66
C PHE A 202 -1.69 21.95 33.01
N MET A 203 -1.66 21.47 31.77
CA MET A 203 -2.79 20.90 31.04
C MET A 203 -2.36 19.64 30.28
N ASP A 204 -3.21 18.62 30.27
CA ASP A 204 -3.04 17.36 29.56
C ASP A 204 -3.91 17.36 28.31
N ILE A 205 -3.28 17.06 27.18
CA ILE A 205 -3.92 17.08 25.86
C ILE A 205 -4.04 15.64 25.37
N PRO A 206 -5.22 15.17 24.96
CA PRO A 206 -5.39 13.79 24.51
C PRO A 206 -4.92 13.65 23.06
N VAL A 207 -3.61 13.70 22.84
CA VAL A 207 -2.98 13.50 21.53
C VAL A 207 -3.13 12.03 21.13
N VAL A 208 -3.58 11.77 19.90
CA VAL A 208 -3.69 10.41 19.36
C VAL A 208 -2.29 9.86 19.06
N GLU A 209 -2.10 8.55 19.22
CA GLU A 209 -0.83 7.90 18.91
C GLU A 209 -0.46 8.14 17.43
N PRO A 210 0.80 8.52 17.13
CA PRO A 210 1.22 8.69 15.75
C PRO A 210 1.12 7.36 15.00
N TYR A 211 0.79 7.47 13.71
CA TYR A 211 0.75 6.32 12.82
C TYR A 211 2.13 5.64 12.74
N GLN A 212 2.20 4.36 13.10
CA GLN A 212 3.37 3.53 12.85
C GLN A 212 3.08 2.55 11.71
N PRO A 213 3.83 2.61 10.58
CA PRO A 213 3.64 1.69 9.47
C PRO A 213 4.01 0.28 9.90
N THR A 214 3.11 -0.67 9.65
CA THR A 214 3.29 -2.09 10.03
C THR A 214 4.08 -2.88 8.99
N VAL A 215 4.18 -2.33 7.77
CA VAL A 215 4.84 -2.93 6.61
C VAL A 215 6.01 -2.03 6.20
N PRO A 216 7.27 -2.41 6.47
CA PRO A 216 8.43 -1.62 6.07
C PRO A 216 8.59 -1.60 4.55
N GLY A 217 9.10 -0.47 4.03
CA GLY A 217 9.45 -0.30 2.62
C GLY A 217 8.29 0.11 1.70
N LEU A 218 7.11 0.42 2.25
CA LEU A 218 6.02 1.04 1.49
C LEU A 218 6.19 2.54 1.28
N ASP A 219 7.01 3.19 2.12
CA ASP A 219 7.26 4.62 2.06
C ASP A 219 8.47 4.92 1.17
N GLY A 220 8.26 5.63 0.06
CA GLY A 220 9.32 6.03 -0.87
C GLY A 220 8.78 6.77 -2.09
N GLU A 221 9.65 7.53 -2.77
CA GLU A 221 9.29 8.22 -4.04
C GLU A 221 9.03 7.25 -5.20
N GLU A 222 9.60 6.04 -5.12
CA GLU A 222 9.45 4.97 -6.11
C GLU A 222 9.08 3.69 -5.36
N TYR A 223 7.99 3.07 -5.79
CA TYR A 223 7.51 1.85 -5.18
C TYR A 223 8.37 0.67 -5.62
N VAL A 224 8.94 -0.02 -4.63
CA VAL A 224 9.71 -1.23 -4.85
C VAL A 224 9.07 -2.35 -4.04
N SER A 225 8.74 -3.45 -4.72
CA SER A 225 8.14 -4.61 -4.09
C SER A 225 8.92 -5.09 -2.87
N PRO A 226 8.25 -5.30 -1.71
CA PRO A 226 8.87 -5.84 -0.51
C PRO A 226 9.62 -7.16 -0.76
N TYR A 227 9.11 -7.98 -1.68
CA TYR A 227 9.65 -9.31 -1.98
C TYR A 227 10.87 -9.27 -2.91
N SER A 228 11.02 -8.20 -3.68
CA SER A 228 12.25 -7.96 -4.45
C SER A 228 13.44 -7.62 -3.54
N GLN A 229 13.16 -6.99 -2.41
CA GLN A 229 14.15 -6.57 -1.41
C GLN A 229 14.35 -7.63 -0.31
N ALA A 230 13.36 -8.50 -0.10
CA ALA A 230 13.40 -9.52 0.94
C ALA A 230 14.39 -10.64 0.65
N SER A 231 15.09 -11.11 1.69
CA SER A 231 15.99 -12.25 1.59
C SER A 231 15.22 -13.57 1.40
N GLY A 232 15.69 -14.42 0.50
CA GLY A 232 15.16 -15.78 0.30
C GLY A 232 14.06 -15.91 -0.75
N TYR A 233 13.64 -14.80 -1.37
CA TYR A 233 12.70 -14.79 -2.48
C TYR A 233 13.42 -14.80 -3.83
N THR A 234 12.84 -15.52 -4.79
CA THR A 234 13.29 -15.55 -6.18
C THR A 234 12.14 -15.23 -7.12
N GLN A 235 12.33 -14.22 -7.97
CA GLN A 235 11.35 -13.85 -8.99
C GLN A 235 11.31 -14.94 -10.08
N VAL A 236 10.10 -15.35 -10.42
CA VAL A 236 9.79 -16.22 -11.56
C VAL A 236 8.82 -15.43 -12.43
N SER A 237 9.16 -15.28 -13.71
CA SER A 237 8.37 -14.52 -14.68
C SER A 237 7.89 -15.42 -15.82
N SER A 238 6.73 -15.08 -16.38
CA SER A 238 6.23 -15.69 -17.62
C SER A 238 6.16 -14.66 -18.73
N ASN A 239 6.32 -15.11 -19.97
CA ASN A 239 6.08 -14.26 -21.12
C ASN A 239 4.57 -14.19 -21.37
N SER A 240 3.99 -13.00 -21.26
CA SER A 240 2.60 -12.78 -21.64
C SER A 240 2.40 -13.14 -23.12
N THR A 241 1.31 -13.85 -23.42
CA THR A 241 1.01 -14.23 -24.80
C THR A 241 0.36 -13.05 -25.51
N SER A 242 1.13 -12.36 -26.36
CA SER A 242 0.59 -11.25 -27.17
C SER A 242 -0.49 -11.71 -28.14
N LEU A 243 -1.61 -10.99 -28.21
CA LEU A 243 -2.67 -11.17 -29.21
C LEU A 243 -2.13 -11.13 -30.65
N LEU A 244 -1.15 -10.24 -30.90
CA LEU A 244 -0.49 -10.14 -32.21
C LEU A 244 0.35 -11.39 -32.49
N GLY A 245 1.01 -11.92 -31.47
CA GLY A 245 1.71 -13.21 -31.53
C GLY A 245 0.76 -14.34 -31.91
N LEU A 246 -0.42 -14.43 -31.27
CA LEU A 246 -1.43 -15.43 -31.60
C LEU A 246 -1.89 -15.34 -33.06
N ILE A 247 -2.19 -14.14 -33.54
CA ILE A 247 -2.59 -13.92 -34.94
C ILE A 247 -1.48 -14.32 -35.90
N PHE A 248 -0.23 -13.95 -35.61
CA PHE A 248 0.93 -14.30 -36.42
C PHE A 248 1.12 -15.82 -36.51
N TRP A 249 1.09 -16.53 -35.39
CA TRP A 249 1.23 -17.99 -35.37
C TRP A 249 0.08 -18.71 -36.05
N GLY A 250 -1.15 -18.18 -35.93
CA GLY A 250 -2.31 -18.68 -36.68
C GLY A 250 -2.12 -18.57 -38.19
N ILE A 251 -1.68 -17.41 -38.68
CA ILE A 251 -1.39 -17.19 -40.11
C ILE A 251 -0.21 -18.07 -40.56
N LEU A 252 0.84 -18.20 -39.75
CA LEU A 252 1.99 -19.04 -40.08
C LEU A 252 1.59 -20.51 -40.20
N GLY A 253 0.77 -21.03 -39.29
CA GLY A 253 0.26 -22.40 -39.36
C GLY A 253 -0.51 -22.66 -40.67
N ILE A 254 -1.40 -21.74 -41.05
CA ILE A 254 -2.10 -21.80 -42.35
C ILE A 254 -1.12 -21.73 -43.52
N GLY A 255 -0.10 -20.86 -43.42
CA GLY A 255 0.96 -20.74 -44.41
C GLY A 255 1.74 -22.04 -44.61
N VAL A 256 2.06 -22.77 -43.55
CA VAL A 256 2.73 -24.08 -43.60
C VAL A 256 1.86 -25.12 -44.31
N PHE A 257 0.54 -25.11 -44.06
CA PHE A 257 -0.40 -25.98 -44.79
C PHE A 257 -0.40 -25.68 -46.30
N VAL A 258 -0.60 -24.41 -46.68
CA VAL A 258 -0.69 -24.01 -48.08
C VAL A 258 0.64 -24.26 -48.80
N ALA A 259 1.76 -23.87 -48.19
CA ALA A 259 3.09 -24.08 -48.76
C ALA A 259 3.44 -25.56 -48.86
N GLY A 260 3.08 -26.38 -47.87
CA GLY A 260 3.27 -27.83 -47.91
C GLY A 260 2.53 -28.49 -49.08
N PHE A 261 1.27 -28.11 -49.30
CA PHE A 261 0.47 -28.64 -50.42
C PHE A 261 0.84 -28.06 -51.79
N THR A 262 1.46 -26.89 -51.85
CA THR A 262 1.82 -26.26 -53.13
C THR A 262 3.24 -26.58 -53.58
N PHE A 263 4.21 -26.62 -52.65
CA PHE A 263 5.63 -26.64 -53.00
C PHE A 263 6.36 -27.95 -52.64
N ILE A 264 5.81 -28.80 -51.78
CA ILE A 264 6.44 -30.10 -51.50
C ILE A 264 6.13 -31.05 -52.66
N PRO A 265 7.13 -31.65 -53.33
CA PRO A 265 6.89 -32.63 -54.39
C PRO A 265 6.16 -33.88 -53.85
N PRO A 266 5.54 -34.70 -54.70
CA PRO A 266 4.85 -35.92 -54.25
C PRO A 266 5.84 -36.90 -53.63
N ILE A 267 5.92 -36.89 -52.29
CA ILE A 267 6.70 -37.82 -51.48
C ILE A 267 5.77 -38.81 -50.75
N PRO A 268 6.23 -40.03 -50.44
CA PRO A 268 5.50 -40.93 -49.56
C PRO A 268 5.18 -40.23 -48.22
N MET A 269 3.95 -40.41 -47.70
CA MET A 269 3.46 -39.81 -46.44
C MET A 269 3.38 -38.27 -46.42
N ARG A 270 3.44 -37.61 -47.57
CA ARG A 270 3.35 -36.13 -47.72
C ARG A 270 2.19 -35.52 -46.93
N GLU A 271 0.99 -36.07 -47.10
CA GLU A 271 -0.24 -35.54 -46.49
C GLU A 271 -0.18 -35.63 -44.96
N LEU A 272 0.33 -36.74 -44.43
CA LEU A 272 0.49 -36.95 -42.99
C LEU A 272 1.57 -36.02 -42.40
N ALA A 273 2.69 -35.83 -43.10
CA ALA A 273 3.76 -34.93 -42.68
C ALA A 273 3.28 -33.47 -42.59
N ILE A 274 2.55 -33.00 -43.60
CA ILE A 274 1.97 -31.64 -43.63
C ILE A 274 0.91 -31.51 -42.53
N LEU A 275 0.02 -32.50 -42.38
CA LEU A 275 -1.05 -32.48 -41.39
C LEU A 275 -0.50 -32.41 -39.97
N PHE A 276 0.41 -33.29 -39.58
CA PHE A 276 0.95 -33.32 -38.21
C PHE A 276 1.82 -32.09 -37.89
N THR A 277 2.57 -31.58 -38.86
CA THR A 277 3.38 -30.36 -38.68
C THR A 277 2.49 -29.12 -38.53
N GLY A 278 1.52 -28.95 -39.43
CA GLY A 278 0.62 -27.79 -39.41
C GLY A 278 -0.34 -27.81 -38.22
N LEU A 279 -0.91 -28.97 -37.88
CA LEU A 279 -1.79 -29.12 -36.73
C LEU A 279 -1.02 -28.95 -35.41
N GLY A 280 0.18 -29.52 -35.29
CA GLY A 280 1.02 -29.36 -34.11
C GLY A 280 1.41 -27.90 -33.86
N LEU A 281 1.75 -27.14 -34.91
CA LEU A 281 2.02 -25.70 -34.82
C LEU A 281 0.78 -24.89 -34.43
N LEU A 282 -0.37 -25.14 -35.05
CA LEU A 282 -1.62 -24.44 -34.70
C LEU A 282 -2.05 -24.74 -33.26
N VAL A 283 -1.97 -26.01 -32.82
CA VAL A 283 -2.39 -26.38 -31.48
C VAL A 283 -1.44 -25.81 -30.42
N SER A 284 -0.12 -25.89 -30.63
CA SER A 284 0.86 -25.40 -29.63
C SER A 284 0.93 -23.88 -29.53
N MET A 285 0.80 -23.16 -30.65
CA MET A 285 1.07 -21.71 -30.70
C MET A 285 -0.18 -20.84 -30.80
N LEU A 286 -1.36 -21.42 -31.06
CA LEU A 286 -2.64 -20.69 -31.11
C LEU A 286 -3.64 -21.24 -30.10
N VAL A 287 -3.95 -22.53 -30.15
CA VAL A 287 -5.01 -23.10 -29.30
C VAL A 287 -4.58 -23.17 -27.84
N ALA A 288 -3.33 -23.57 -27.56
CA ALA A 288 -2.83 -23.72 -26.20
C ALA A 288 -2.78 -22.42 -25.40
N PRO A 289 -2.23 -21.33 -25.96
CA PRO A 289 -2.25 -20.07 -25.24
C PRO A 289 -3.66 -19.49 -25.03
N ILE A 290 -4.59 -19.71 -25.98
CA ILE A 290 -5.99 -19.26 -25.84
C ILE A 290 -6.72 -19.99 -24.71
N ILE A 291 -6.59 -21.31 -24.65
CA ILE A 291 -7.24 -22.12 -23.61
C ILE A 291 -6.58 -21.88 -22.25
N ALA A 292 -5.25 -21.77 -22.20
CA ALA A 292 -4.55 -21.60 -20.93
C ALA A 292 -4.75 -20.21 -20.30
N GLY A 293 -4.95 -19.15 -21.11
CA GLY A 293 -5.14 -17.79 -20.62
C GLY A 293 -6.57 -17.27 -20.80
N PRO A 294 -6.90 -16.58 -21.93
CA PRO A 294 -8.13 -15.78 -22.06
C PRO A 294 -9.45 -16.51 -21.78
N VAL A 295 -9.57 -17.80 -22.12
CA VAL A 295 -10.81 -18.57 -21.92
C VAL A 295 -11.06 -18.86 -20.44
N GLU A 296 -9.99 -19.10 -19.68
CA GLU A 296 -10.09 -19.43 -18.26
C GLU A 296 -10.22 -18.15 -17.41
N LEU A 297 -9.52 -17.07 -17.79
CA LEU A 297 -9.64 -15.75 -17.14
C LEU A 297 -11.06 -15.16 -17.30
N GLY A 298 -11.72 -15.37 -18.44
CA GLY A 298 -13.10 -14.92 -18.66
C GLY A 298 -14.18 -15.64 -17.83
N LYS A 299 -13.80 -16.58 -16.94
CA LYS A 299 -14.74 -17.24 -16.01
C LYS A 299 -15.06 -16.39 -14.78
N VAL A 300 -14.22 -15.42 -14.46
CA VAL A 300 -14.44 -14.48 -13.36
C VAL A 300 -14.86 -13.14 -13.97
N ASN A 301 -15.95 -12.57 -13.45
CA ASN A 301 -16.36 -11.23 -13.81
C ASN A 301 -15.79 -10.27 -12.75
N PRO A 302 -14.77 -9.45 -13.08
CA PRO A 302 -14.23 -8.47 -12.13
C PRO A 302 -15.23 -7.37 -11.77
N ASP A 303 -16.28 -7.15 -12.59
CA ASP A 303 -17.34 -6.18 -12.29
C ASP A 303 -18.42 -6.73 -11.31
N ASP A 304 -18.23 -7.94 -10.77
CA ASP A 304 -19.14 -8.52 -9.76
C ASP A 304 -18.92 -7.83 -8.40
N PRO A 305 -19.95 -7.29 -7.73
CA PRO A 305 -19.80 -6.57 -6.47
C PRO A 305 -19.16 -7.37 -5.31
N ASP A 306 -19.12 -8.70 -5.40
CA ASP A 306 -18.49 -9.56 -4.39
C ASP A 306 -17.06 -9.99 -4.78
N VAL A 307 -16.57 -9.57 -5.95
CA VAL A 307 -15.19 -9.79 -6.42
C VAL A 307 -14.41 -8.48 -6.26
N TRP A 308 -13.26 -8.56 -5.61
CA TRP A 308 -12.40 -7.43 -5.33
C TRP A 308 -11.03 -7.64 -5.94
N THR A 309 -10.47 -6.58 -6.51
CA THR A 309 -9.10 -6.56 -7.01
C THR A 309 -8.18 -5.81 -6.04
N VAL A 310 -6.88 -6.00 -6.22
CA VAL A 310 -5.86 -5.47 -5.30
C VAL A 310 -5.80 -3.94 -5.34
N ASP A 311 -5.97 -3.35 -6.51
CA ASP A 311 -6.02 -1.91 -6.70
C ASP A 311 -7.22 -1.26 -6.01
N GLU A 312 -8.38 -1.91 -6.01
CA GLU A 312 -9.57 -1.44 -5.29
C GLU A 312 -9.35 -1.48 -3.77
N LEU A 313 -8.80 -2.59 -3.26
CA LEU A 313 -8.51 -2.74 -1.83
C LEU A 313 -7.46 -1.74 -1.33
N ALA A 314 -6.43 -1.45 -2.13
CA ALA A 314 -5.38 -0.51 -1.77
C ALA A 314 -5.90 0.93 -1.61
N GLN A 315 -7.00 1.27 -2.31
CA GLN A 315 -7.64 2.60 -2.26
C GLN A 315 -8.60 2.77 -1.08
N LEU A 316 -8.91 1.71 -0.34
CA LEU A 316 -9.77 1.78 0.84
C LEU A 316 -8.98 2.22 2.07
N ASP A 317 -9.63 3.01 2.92
CA ASP A 317 -9.08 3.41 4.22
C ASP A 317 -9.72 2.63 5.37
N GLU A 318 -9.04 2.58 6.50
CA GLU A 318 -9.57 2.00 7.72
C GLU A 318 -10.74 2.85 8.25
N ARG A 319 -11.85 2.20 8.64
CA ARG A 319 -13.01 2.87 9.24
C ARG A 319 -13.38 2.23 10.58
N PRO A 320 -13.88 3.01 11.55
CA PRO A 320 -14.32 2.43 12.82
C PRO A 320 -15.40 1.36 12.61
N GLY A 321 -15.12 0.14 13.09
CA GLY A 321 -16.06 -0.98 13.03
C GLY A 321 -16.03 -1.79 11.71
N SER A 322 -15.06 -1.54 10.83
CA SER A 322 -14.79 -2.36 9.65
C SER A 322 -13.30 -2.68 9.54
N PHE A 323 -12.96 -3.63 8.66
CA PHE A 323 -11.59 -3.95 8.31
C PHE A 323 -11.01 -2.93 7.33
N LEU A 324 -11.71 -2.66 6.21
CA LEU A 324 -11.39 -1.64 5.21
C LEU A 324 -12.69 -1.05 4.64
N GLY A 325 -12.73 0.27 4.44
CA GLY A 325 -13.90 0.98 3.91
C GLY A 325 -15.17 0.72 4.72
N ASP A 326 -16.35 0.90 4.12
CA ASP A 326 -17.63 0.69 4.80
C ASP A 326 -18.19 -0.74 4.63
N THR A 327 -17.61 -1.52 3.70
CA THR A 327 -18.18 -2.81 3.26
C THR A 327 -17.63 -4.01 4.04
N PHE A 328 -16.35 -3.98 4.44
CA PHE A 328 -15.66 -5.13 5.04
C PHE A 328 -15.93 -5.24 6.54
N VAL A 329 -17.17 -5.61 6.88
CA VAL A 329 -17.63 -5.84 8.26
C VAL A 329 -17.61 -7.33 8.62
N GLU A 330 -17.81 -7.65 9.90
CA GLU A 330 -17.85 -9.03 10.40
C GLU A 330 -18.83 -9.92 9.60
N ASN A 331 -18.37 -11.13 9.24
CA ASN A 331 -19.07 -12.12 8.42
C ASN A 331 -19.30 -11.73 6.96
N TYR A 332 -18.70 -10.64 6.47
CA TYR A 332 -18.69 -10.33 5.04
C TYR A 332 -17.82 -11.35 4.29
N VAL A 333 -18.39 -11.98 3.26
CA VAL A 333 -17.72 -12.96 2.39
C VAL A 333 -17.49 -12.30 1.04
N PHE A 334 -16.26 -12.39 0.55
CA PHE A 334 -15.84 -11.79 -0.71
C PHE A 334 -14.82 -12.67 -1.40
N LYS A 335 -14.58 -12.39 -2.68
CA LYS A 335 -13.57 -13.09 -3.48
C LYS A 335 -12.49 -12.11 -3.88
N LEU A 336 -11.25 -12.42 -3.54
CA LEU A 336 -10.08 -11.69 -4.03
C LEU A 336 -9.65 -12.29 -5.37
N TYR A 337 -9.64 -11.49 -6.42
CA TYR A 337 -9.14 -11.89 -7.73
C TYR A 337 -7.78 -11.24 -8.01
N VAL A 338 -6.77 -12.07 -8.29
CA VAL A 338 -5.40 -11.60 -8.58
C VAL A 338 -4.91 -12.26 -9.86
N GLU A 339 -4.64 -11.44 -10.87
CA GLU A 339 -3.88 -11.82 -12.06
C GLU A 339 -2.40 -11.56 -11.81
N TYR A 340 -1.51 -12.39 -12.37
CA TYR A 340 -0.09 -12.20 -12.15
C TYR A 340 0.78 -12.74 -13.30
N ASP A 341 1.65 -11.85 -13.81
CA ASP A 341 2.67 -12.18 -14.79
C ASP A 341 4.03 -12.50 -14.14
N ASP A 342 4.25 -11.99 -12.92
CA ASP A 342 5.45 -12.17 -12.12
C ASP A 342 5.10 -12.66 -10.71
N VAL A 343 5.85 -13.65 -10.20
CA VAL A 343 5.65 -14.23 -8.87
C VAL A 343 6.98 -14.34 -8.15
N TYR A 344 7.06 -13.88 -6.91
CA TYR A 344 8.20 -14.17 -6.04
C TYR A 344 7.95 -15.47 -5.30
N THR A 345 8.90 -16.39 -5.36
CA THR A 345 8.77 -17.69 -4.69
C THR A 345 9.82 -17.86 -3.60
N ALA A 346 9.42 -18.46 -2.49
CA ALA A 346 10.31 -18.82 -1.39
C ALA A 346 9.92 -20.19 -0.81
N LYS A 347 10.73 -20.69 0.13
CA LYS A 347 10.42 -21.90 0.90
C LYS A 347 10.06 -21.52 2.33
N ASP A 348 8.85 -21.86 2.74
CA ASP A 348 8.42 -21.81 4.14
C ASP A 348 7.90 -23.18 4.57
N ARG A 349 8.27 -23.63 5.76
CA ARG A 349 7.86 -24.93 6.35
C ARG A 349 7.98 -26.16 5.41
N GLY A 350 8.88 -26.11 4.43
CA GLY A 350 9.11 -27.17 3.43
C GLY A 350 8.22 -27.08 2.17
N THR A 351 7.27 -26.15 2.13
CA THR A 351 6.39 -25.85 1.00
C THR A 351 6.87 -24.64 0.23
N THR A 352 6.59 -24.60 -1.09
CA THR A 352 6.77 -23.36 -1.87
C THR A 352 5.65 -22.39 -1.49
N ILE A 353 6.03 -21.15 -1.23
CA ILE A 353 5.08 -20.03 -1.08
C ILE A 353 5.28 -19.05 -2.23
N SER A 354 4.20 -18.40 -2.63
CA SER A 354 4.16 -17.41 -3.70
C SER A 354 3.78 -16.06 -3.11
N ALA A 355 4.54 -15.03 -3.47
CA ALA A 355 4.39 -13.67 -2.98
C ALA A 355 4.28 -12.69 -4.14
N PHE A 356 3.48 -11.66 -3.93
CA PHE A 356 3.12 -10.65 -4.91
C PHE A 356 3.55 -9.28 -4.43
N GLY A 357 4.41 -8.64 -5.22
CA GLY A 357 4.81 -7.26 -5.00
C GLY A 357 3.81 -6.26 -5.55
N TYR A 358 2.88 -6.65 -6.43
CA TYR A 358 1.92 -5.74 -7.05
C TYR A 358 2.57 -4.56 -7.77
N GLU A 359 3.73 -4.80 -8.39
CA GLU A 359 4.50 -3.78 -9.13
C GLU A 359 3.71 -3.17 -10.29
N GLU A 360 2.76 -3.91 -10.87
CA GLU A 360 1.83 -3.37 -11.89
C GLU A 360 0.95 -2.23 -11.35
N PHE A 361 0.70 -2.22 -10.04
CA PHE A 361 -0.06 -1.20 -9.32
C PHE A 361 0.85 -0.19 -8.61
N ALA A 362 2.14 -0.12 -8.97
CA ALA A 362 3.08 0.87 -8.43
C ALA A 362 2.53 2.30 -8.40
N PRO A 363 1.81 2.81 -9.42
CA PRO A 363 1.23 4.16 -9.37
C PRO A 363 0.25 4.38 -8.21
N ILE A 364 -0.46 3.33 -7.76
CA ILE A 364 -1.38 3.41 -6.61
C ILE A 364 -0.60 3.41 -5.30
N PHE A 365 0.45 2.59 -5.21
CA PHE A 365 1.31 2.55 -4.03
C PHE A 365 2.14 3.84 -3.87
N GLU A 366 2.54 4.47 -4.96
CA GLU A 366 3.27 5.75 -4.99
C GLU A 366 2.39 6.98 -4.76
N ASP A 367 1.07 6.89 -5.03
CA ASP A 367 0.17 8.04 -4.94
C ASP A 367 -0.07 8.46 -3.48
N PRO A 368 0.31 9.67 -3.05
CA PRO A 368 0.08 10.15 -1.69
C PRO A 368 -1.40 10.42 -1.39
N GLU A 369 -2.27 10.54 -2.40
CA GLU A 369 -3.72 10.68 -2.20
C GLU A 369 -4.39 9.36 -1.83
N VAL A 370 -3.71 8.22 -2.07
CA VAL A 370 -4.21 6.89 -1.71
C VAL A 370 -3.90 6.58 -0.24
N PRO A 371 -4.89 6.11 0.55
CA PRO A 371 -4.71 5.84 1.97
C PRO A 371 -3.58 4.85 2.26
N GLN A 372 -2.70 5.19 3.20
CA GLN A 372 -1.58 4.34 3.60
C GLN A 372 -2.04 2.99 4.20
N ARG A 373 -3.14 3.00 4.96
CA ARG A 373 -3.71 1.79 5.59
C ARG A 373 -4.13 0.74 4.57
N GLY A 374 -4.79 1.15 3.48
CA GLY A 374 -5.19 0.24 2.40
C GLY A 374 -3.99 -0.46 1.78
N LYS A 375 -2.96 0.31 1.43
CA LYS A 375 -1.67 -0.19 0.90
C LYS A 375 -1.02 -1.20 1.86
N GLU A 376 -0.98 -0.87 3.15
CA GLU A 376 -0.43 -1.75 4.18
C GLU A 376 -1.23 -3.04 4.32
N TYR A 377 -2.56 -2.99 4.33
CA TYR A 377 -3.39 -4.18 4.52
C TYR A 377 -3.30 -5.12 3.32
N VAL A 378 -3.22 -4.57 2.10
CA VAL A 378 -2.90 -5.35 0.90
C VAL A 378 -1.58 -6.09 1.06
N GLN A 379 -0.53 -5.40 1.49
CA GLN A 379 0.75 -6.05 1.71
C GLN A 379 0.72 -7.03 2.88
N LEU A 380 -0.02 -6.75 3.96
CA LEU A 380 -0.01 -7.56 5.17
C LEU A 380 -0.82 -8.86 5.02
N TYR A 381 -1.97 -8.79 4.37
CA TYR A 381 -2.96 -9.86 4.32
C TYR A 381 -3.15 -10.47 2.92
N PHE A 382 -2.91 -9.73 1.84
CA PHE A 382 -3.29 -10.18 0.49
C PHE A 382 -2.11 -10.37 -0.46
N SER A 383 -0.88 -10.24 0.00
CA SER A 383 0.31 -10.33 -0.86
C SER A 383 1.02 -11.69 -0.83
N LEU A 384 0.64 -12.60 0.08
CA LEU A 384 1.33 -13.87 0.29
C LEU A 384 0.36 -15.04 0.22
N PHE A 385 0.77 -16.09 -0.49
CA PHE A 385 -0.03 -17.27 -0.78
C PHE A 385 0.78 -18.52 -0.42
N HIS A 386 0.22 -19.37 0.42
CA HIS A 386 0.85 -20.63 0.84
C HIS A 386 0.55 -21.75 -0.18
N ILE A 387 0.84 -21.47 -1.45
CA ILE A 387 0.65 -22.33 -2.61
C ILE A 387 1.72 -22.00 -3.67
N ASP A 388 2.10 -23.00 -4.47
CA ASP A 388 3.07 -22.84 -5.56
C ASP A 388 2.35 -22.33 -6.82
N LEU A 389 2.31 -21.00 -6.98
CA LEU A 389 1.69 -20.33 -8.11
C LEU A 389 2.67 -20.17 -9.26
N ARG A 390 2.19 -20.37 -10.49
CA ARG A 390 3.02 -20.26 -11.70
C ARG A 390 2.66 -19.02 -12.49
N PRO A 391 3.63 -18.21 -12.92
CA PRO A 391 3.33 -16.95 -13.58
C PRO A 391 2.54 -17.13 -14.89
N GLY A 392 1.67 -16.17 -15.22
CA GLY A 392 0.72 -16.23 -16.33
C GLY A 392 -0.58 -16.97 -16.02
N GLN A 393 -0.91 -17.11 -14.73
CA GLN A 393 -2.17 -17.64 -14.22
C GLN A 393 -2.89 -16.55 -13.40
N ALA A 394 -4.09 -16.86 -12.91
CA ALA A 394 -4.76 -16.05 -11.92
C ALA A 394 -5.13 -16.91 -10.70
N VAL A 395 -5.39 -16.26 -9.57
CA VAL A 395 -5.87 -16.91 -8.36
C VAL A 395 -7.13 -16.19 -7.88
N LEU A 396 -8.12 -16.97 -7.49
CA LEU A 396 -9.35 -16.50 -6.86
C LEU A 396 -9.37 -17.04 -5.44
N ALA A 397 -9.32 -16.17 -4.44
CA ALA A 397 -9.37 -16.56 -3.04
C ALA A 397 -10.74 -16.21 -2.44
N GLU A 398 -11.45 -17.18 -1.87
CA GLU A 398 -12.70 -16.95 -1.14
C GLU A 398 -12.40 -16.66 0.32
N LEU A 399 -12.73 -15.46 0.76
CA LEU A 399 -12.32 -14.90 2.04
C LEU A 399 -13.52 -14.41 2.83
N MET A 400 -13.37 -14.36 4.16
CA MET A 400 -14.38 -13.84 5.08
C MET A 400 -13.72 -12.95 6.12
N ILE A 401 -14.36 -11.84 6.46
CA ILE A 401 -13.93 -10.99 7.57
C ILE A 401 -14.48 -11.53 8.88
N VAL A 402 -13.61 -11.68 9.88
CA VAL A 402 -13.93 -12.25 11.19
C VAL A 402 -13.32 -11.40 12.29
N ASN A 403 -13.90 -11.47 13.49
CA ASN A 403 -13.26 -10.93 14.69
C ASN A 403 -12.16 -11.90 15.15
N SER A 404 -10.95 -11.38 15.32
CA SER A 404 -9.84 -12.09 15.94
C SER A 404 -9.47 -11.39 17.24
N THR A 405 -9.30 -12.16 18.32
CA THR A 405 -8.77 -11.63 19.57
C THR A 405 -7.32 -12.08 19.73
N ASP A 406 -6.41 -11.12 19.81
CA ASP A 406 -5.02 -11.42 20.12
C ASP A 406 -4.92 -11.87 21.59
N SER A 407 -4.48 -13.11 21.79
CA SER A 407 -4.30 -13.72 23.11
C SER A 407 -3.26 -13.02 24.01
N ALA A 408 -2.33 -12.26 23.44
CA ALA A 408 -1.28 -11.57 24.18
C ALA A 408 -1.74 -10.20 24.71
N THR A 409 -2.46 -9.44 23.89
CA THR A 409 -2.93 -8.08 24.22
C THR A 409 -4.37 -8.03 24.73
N GLY A 410 -5.18 -9.04 24.40
CA GLY A 410 -6.62 -9.08 24.67
C GLY A 410 -7.43 -8.13 23.78
N GLN A 411 -6.81 -7.52 22.78
CA GLN A 411 -7.47 -6.63 21.84
C GLN A 411 -8.19 -7.44 20.75
N THR A 412 -9.43 -7.05 20.45
CA THR A 412 -10.21 -7.63 19.35
C THR A 412 -10.16 -6.71 18.15
N THR A 413 -9.82 -7.26 16.99
CA THR A 413 -9.78 -6.55 15.71
C THR A 413 -10.44 -7.39 14.61
N LEU A 414 -10.95 -6.72 13.59
CA LEU A 414 -11.45 -7.40 12.39
C LEU A 414 -10.26 -7.75 11.50
N VAL A 415 -10.22 -8.99 11.03
CA VAL A 415 -9.18 -9.49 10.11
C VAL A 415 -9.80 -10.48 9.11
N PRO A 416 -9.15 -10.73 7.97
CA PRO A 416 -9.51 -11.84 7.10
C PRO A 416 -9.32 -13.19 7.80
N LEU A 417 -10.16 -14.17 7.48
CA LEU A 417 -10.19 -15.51 8.10
C LEU A 417 -8.81 -16.17 8.15
N HIS A 418 -8.02 -16.06 7.08
CA HIS A 418 -6.69 -16.68 7.00
C HIS A 418 -5.69 -16.15 8.05
N ALA A 419 -5.94 -14.95 8.57
CA ALA A 419 -5.13 -14.27 9.59
C ALA A 419 -5.71 -14.37 11.01
N CYS A 420 -6.88 -14.98 11.18
CA CYS A 420 -7.52 -15.08 12.49
C CYS A 420 -6.81 -16.05 13.43
N MET A 421 -6.39 -15.56 14.60
CA MET A 421 -5.55 -16.32 15.54
C MET A 421 -6.32 -17.25 16.48
N ASP A 422 -7.61 -16.98 16.71
CA ASP A 422 -8.48 -17.72 17.63
C ASP A 422 -9.71 -18.32 16.97
N CYS A 423 -9.78 -18.26 15.64
CA CYS A 423 -10.87 -18.84 14.87
C CYS A 423 -10.79 -20.38 14.78
N THR A 424 -11.91 -20.97 14.42
CA THR A 424 -12.00 -22.38 14.03
C THR A 424 -12.32 -22.47 12.55
N ASN A 425 -11.75 -23.47 11.88
CA ASN A 425 -12.09 -23.78 10.50
C ASN A 425 -13.59 -24.14 10.42
N PRO A 426 -14.37 -23.41 9.59
CA PRO A 426 -15.84 -23.56 9.56
C PRO A 426 -16.28 -24.93 9.03
N ASP A 427 -15.46 -25.58 8.20
CA ASP A 427 -15.78 -26.88 7.59
C ASP A 427 -15.43 -28.06 8.49
N THR A 428 -14.32 -27.96 9.23
CA THR A 428 -13.78 -29.07 10.03
C THR A 428 -14.02 -28.93 11.53
N GLY A 429 -14.32 -27.71 12.01
CA GLY A 429 -14.44 -27.37 13.43
C GLY A 429 -13.11 -27.47 14.21
N ALA A 430 -11.98 -27.66 13.53
CA ALA A 430 -10.65 -27.63 14.12
C ALA A 430 -10.20 -26.18 14.36
N ALA A 431 -9.22 -25.98 15.25
CA ALA A 431 -8.58 -24.67 15.40
C ALA A 431 -7.94 -24.25 14.07
N TRP A 432 -8.17 -22.99 13.68
CA TRP A 432 -7.58 -22.43 12.47
C TRP A 432 -6.07 -22.28 12.65
N GLU A 433 -5.28 -22.79 11.70
CA GLU A 433 -3.82 -22.65 11.75
C GLU A 433 -3.37 -21.51 10.85
N VAL A 434 -3.07 -20.37 11.48
CA VAL A 434 -2.50 -19.21 10.79
C VAL A 434 -1.14 -19.58 10.18
N LYS A 435 -0.95 -19.21 8.90
CA LYS A 435 0.32 -19.36 8.19
C LYS A 435 1.00 -18.00 8.08
N ASP A 436 1.60 -17.56 9.16
CA ASP A 436 2.42 -16.35 9.20
C ASP A 436 3.83 -16.63 8.63
N VAL A 437 4.31 -15.69 7.82
CA VAL A 437 5.65 -15.71 7.23
C VAL A 437 6.37 -14.43 7.61
N LYS A 438 7.57 -14.56 8.16
CA LYS A 438 8.45 -13.42 8.44
C LYS A 438 9.11 -12.93 7.18
N VAL A 439 8.92 -11.64 6.88
CA VAL A 439 9.55 -10.96 5.75
C VAL A 439 10.45 -9.86 6.29
N SER A 440 11.72 -9.90 5.89
CA SER A 440 12.73 -8.91 6.29
C SER A 440 13.01 -7.99 5.12
N VAL A 441 12.63 -6.72 5.23
CA VAL A 441 12.85 -5.67 4.24
C VAL A 441 13.75 -4.61 4.86
N ASN A 442 14.87 -4.26 4.20
CA ASN A 442 15.83 -3.25 4.69
C ASN A 442 16.35 -3.46 6.14
N GLY A 443 16.33 -4.70 6.63
CA GLY A 443 16.76 -5.05 7.98
C GLY A 443 15.66 -4.98 9.05
N GLU A 444 14.44 -4.61 8.67
CA GLU A 444 13.25 -4.61 9.52
C GLU A 444 12.41 -5.86 9.25
N GLU A 445 12.08 -6.60 10.30
CA GLU A 445 11.23 -7.80 10.21
C GLU A 445 9.77 -7.43 10.42
N SER A 446 8.90 -7.97 9.56
CA SER A 446 7.46 -7.89 9.72
C SER A 446 6.80 -9.20 9.32
N ASN A 447 5.72 -9.56 10.01
CA ASN A 447 4.97 -10.77 9.69
C ASN A 447 3.98 -10.46 8.56
N ARG A 448 3.73 -11.47 7.73
CA ARG A 448 2.72 -11.46 6.67
C ARG A 448 1.84 -12.69 6.81
N PHE A 449 0.54 -12.55 6.61
CA PHE A 449 -0.41 -13.64 6.76
C PHE A 449 -0.69 -14.27 5.40
N ALA A 450 -0.13 -15.46 5.17
CA ALA A 450 -0.28 -16.14 3.88
C ALA A 450 -1.65 -16.81 3.75
N ILE A 451 -2.30 -16.59 2.61
CA ILE A 451 -3.57 -17.22 2.26
C ILE A 451 -3.33 -18.71 1.99
N GLN A 452 -4.04 -19.58 2.70
CA GLN A 452 -3.89 -21.03 2.61
C GLN A 452 -4.50 -21.56 1.30
N SER A 453 -3.92 -22.63 0.75
CA SER A 453 -4.39 -23.26 -0.49
C SER A 453 -5.84 -23.73 -0.47
N GLU A 454 -6.41 -24.00 0.71
CA GLU A 454 -7.81 -24.42 0.85
C GLU A 454 -8.83 -23.30 0.58
N LEU A 455 -8.37 -22.03 0.61
CA LEU A 455 -9.19 -20.86 0.28
C LEU A 455 -9.03 -20.43 -1.18
N CYS A 456 -8.11 -21.04 -1.94
CA CYS A 456 -7.70 -20.59 -3.26
C CYS A 456 -8.16 -21.54 -4.37
N GLU A 457 -8.71 -20.96 -5.43
CA GLU A 457 -8.91 -21.59 -6.73
C GLU A 457 -7.90 -21.01 -7.73
N ILE A 458 -7.06 -21.86 -8.33
CA ILE A 458 -6.15 -21.44 -9.41
C ILE A 458 -6.92 -21.43 -10.73
N ILE A 459 -6.85 -20.30 -11.42
CA ILE A 459 -7.45 -20.10 -12.73
C ILE A 459 -6.36 -20.10 -13.80
N GLY A 460 -6.56 -20.92 -14.83
CA GLY A 460 -5.59 -21.11 -15.92
C GLY A 460 -4.93 -22.50 -15.86
N VAL A 461 -4.76 -23.12 -17.03
CA VAL A 461 -4.28 -24.51 -17.15
C VAL A 461 -2.78 -24.54 -17.41
N ASP A 462 -2.03 -25.19 -16.52
CA ASP A 462 -0.64 -25.56 -16.76
C ASP A 462 -0.56 -26.47 -17.99
N SER A 463 0.08 -25.99 -19.08
CA SER A 463 0.03 -26.64 -20.40
C SER A 463 0.92 -27.88 -20.50
N THR A 464 0.68 -28.87 -19.64
CA THR A 464 1.29 -30.20 -19.76
C THR A 464 0.88 -30.88 -21.08
N TRP A 465 -0.27 -30.49 -21.62
CA TRP A 465 -0.78 -30.98 -22.89
C TRP A 465 -0.12 -30.32 -24.12
N GLY A 466 0.47 -29.13 -23.98
CA GLY A 466 1.23 -28.46 -25.05
C GLY A 466 2.41 -29.31 -25.54
N VAL A 467 2.96 -30.17 -24.68
CA VAL A 467 3.99 -31.15 -25.03
C VAL A 467 3.51 -32.15 -26.10
N TYR A 468 2.22 -32.56 -26.06
CA TYR A 468 1.66 -33.41 -27.13
C TYR A 468 1.63 -32.69 -28.47
N ALA A 469 1.36 -31.39 -28.48
CA ALA A 469 1.36 -30.58 -29.70
C ALA A 469 2.77 -30.43 -30.28
N HIS A 470 3.79 -30.21 -29.43
CA HIS A 470 5.19 -30.24 -29.88
C HIS A 470 5.62 -31.63 -30.39
N GLY A 471 5.16 -32.70 -29.73
CA GLY A 471 5.37 -34.08 -30.18
C GLY A 471 4.77 -34.35 -31.55
N MET A 472 3.56 -33.84 -31.83
CA MET A 472 2.93 -33.94 -33.16
C MET A 472 3.72 -33.19 -34.23
N THR A 473 4.21 -31.98 -33.94
CA THR A 473 5.05 -31.23 -34.89
C THR A 473 6.34 -31.99 -35.20
N ALA A 474 7.02 -32.53 -34.18
CA ALA A 474 8.23 -33.32 -34.35
C ALA A 474 7.98 -34.60 -35.18
N LEU A 475 6.86 -35.29 -34.92
CA LEU A 475 6.44 -36.46 -35.70
C LEU A 475 6.18 -36.11 -37.16
N GLY A 476 5.52 -34.97 -37.44
CA GLY A 476 5.27 -34.47 -38.79
C GLY A 476 6.56 -34.19 -39.57
N LEU A 477 7.54 -33.54 -38.93
CA LEU A 477 8.86 -33.29 -39.53
C LEU A 477 9.63 -34.59 -39.79
N LEU A 478 9.58 -35.55 -38.87
CA LEU A 478 10.20 -36.87 -39.05
C LEU A 478 9.58 -37.65 -40.22
N LEU A 479 8.25 -37.67 -40.33
CA LEU A 479 7.55 -38.30 -41.45
C LEU A 479 7.90 -37.64 -42.78
N GLY A 480 8.01 -36.31 -42.81
CA GLY A 480 8.47 -35.56 -43.98
C GLY A 480 9.91 -35.95 -44.36
N GLY A 481 10.82 -36.01 -43.39
CA GLY A 481 12.21 -36.43 -43.61
C GLY A 481 12.33 -37.86 -44.14
N ILE A 482 11.54 -38.80 -43.59
CA ILE A 482 11.49 -40.19 -44.06
C ILE A 482 10.92 -40.25 -45.49
N GLY A 483 9.86 -39.50 -45.79
CA GLY A 483 9.29 -39.41 -47.13
C GLY A 483 10.29 -38.88 -48.17
N PHE A 484 11.04 -37.82 -47.82
CA PHE A 484 12.12 -37.31 -48.67
C PHE A 484 13.25 -38.32 -48.87
N TRP A 485 13.67 -39.03 -47.82
CA TRP A 485 14.70 -40.06 -47.90
C TRP A 485 14.27 -41.24 -48.79
N MET A 486 13.02 -41.69 -48.67
CA MET A 486 12.45 -42.74 -49.53
C MET A 486 12.40 -42.28 -51.00
N ALA A 487 11.94 -41.06 -51.26
CA ALA A 487 11.89 -40.50 -52.61
C ALA A 487 13.28 -40.33 -53.24
N TYR A 488 14.28 -39.91 -52.44
CA TYR A 488 15.67 -39.80 -52.87
C TYR A 488 16.27 -41.17 -53.21
N ARG A 489 16.02 -42.18 -52.37
CA ARG A 489 16.51 -43.55 -52.59
C ARG A 489 15.86 -44.20 -53.83
N GLN A 490 14.56 -44.02 -54.01
CA GLN A 490 13.84 -44.52 -55.17
C GLN A 490 14.33 -43.89 -56.48
N LYS A 491 14.64 -42.59 -56.48
CA LYS A 491 15.28 -41.94 -57.64
C LYS A 491 16.67 -42.54 -57.92
N ARG A 492 17.44 -42.85 -56.88
CA ARG A 492 18.79 -43.39 -57.04
C ARG A 492 18.79 -44.83 -57.59
N GLU A 493 17.83 -45.66 -57.19
CA GLU A 493 17.62 -46.99 -57.78
C GLU A 493 17.18 -46.89 -59.26
N TYR A 494 16.41 -45.86 -59.64
CA TYR A 494 16.01 -45.63 -61.05
C TYR A 494 17.17 -45.15 -61.95
N TYR A 495 18.09 -44.34 -61.41
CA TYR A 495 19.31 -43.93 -62.14
C TYR A 495 20.39 -45.02 -62.15
N ASP A 496 20.46 -45.90 -61.14
CA ASP A 496 21.39 -47.03 -61.14
C ASP A 496 20.90 -48.19 -62.07
N ASP A 497 19.60 -48.24 -62.45
CA ASP A 497 19.06 -49.22 -63.42
C ASP A 497 19.06 -48.71 -64.88
N GLU A 498 18.98 -47.40 -65.15
CA GLU A 498 19.03 -46.85 -66.52
C GLU A 498 20.47 -46.63 -67.07
N ASP A 499 21.51 -46.70 -66.23
CA ASP A 499 22.92 -46.46 -66.64
C ASP A 499 23.78 -47.74 -66.73
N VAL A 500 23.18 -48.94 -66.68
CA VAL A 500 23.95 -50.22 -66.71
C VAL A 500 23.68 -51.10 -67.95
N ASP A 501 22.62 -50.86 -68.74
CA ASP A 501 22.28 -51.76 -69.86
C ASP A 501 22.57 -51.23 -71.28
N ASP A 502 23.04 -49.98 -71.47
CA ASP A 502 23.27 -49.40 -72.83
C ASP A 502 24.75 -49.20 -73.22
N LEU A 503 25.69 -50.03 -72.74
CA LEU A 503 27.10 -49.99 -73.19
C LEU A 503 27.60 -51.24 -73.94
N PHE A 504 26.75 -52.21 -74.24
CA PHE A 504 27.11 -53.33 -75.12
C PHE A 504 25.86 -53.88 -75.83
N ASP A 505 25.44 -53.24 -76.92
CA ASP A 505 25.30 -53.92 -78.21
C ASP A 505 24.91 -52.89 -79.30
N GLU A 506 25.84 -52.72 -80.24
CA GLU A 506 25.62 -52.06 -81.52
C GLU A 506 24.54 -52.83 -82.31
N GLU A 507 23.54 -52.14 -82.87
CA GLU A 507 23.54 -51.89 -84.33
C GLU A 507 22.54 -50.79 -84.73
N PRO A 508 22.83 -50.05 -85.82
CA PRO A 508 22.11 -48.87 -86.27
C PRO A 508 21.19 -49.19 -87.45
N ASP A 509 19.92 -48.79 -87.44
CA ASP A 509 19.10 -48.73 -88.66
C ASP A 509 18.04 -47.63 -88.45
N GLU A 510 18.22 -46.47 -89.10
CA GLU A 510 17.44 -46.08 -90.30
C GLU A 510 15.97 -45.81 -89.95
N ASP A 511 15.65 -44.54 -89.61
CA ASP A 511 14.39 -43.85 -89.91
C ASP A 511 14.46 -42.36 -89.50
N PHE A 512 15.60 -41.71 -89.77
CA PHE A 512 15.82 -40.27 -89.56
C PHE A 512 15.51 -39.43 -90.82
N GLU A 513 14.76 -39.98 -91.79
CA GLU A 513 14.42 -39.29 -93.06
C GLU A 513 12.93 -38.98 -93.27
N ASP A 514 12.00 -39.39 -92.40
CA ASP A 514 10.55 -39.19 -92.64
C ASP A 514 9.89 -38.03 -91.85
N ALA A 515 10.63 -37.28 -91.02
CA ALA A 515 10.06 -36.18 -90.22
C ALA A 515 10.38 -34.77 -90.74
N LEU A 516 10.95 -34.64 -91.93
CA LEU A 516 11.32 -33.35 -92.54
C LEU A 516 10.55 -32.97 -93.81
N ASP A 517 9.70 -33.86 -94.36
CA ASP A 517 8.94 -33.59 -95.60
C ASP A 517 7.42 -33.33 -95.44
N ASP A 518 6.80 -33.57 -94.28
CA ASP A 518 5.37 -33.29 -94.08
C ASP A 518 5.07 -31.83 -93.62
N LEU A 519 5.97 -30.89 -93.95
CA LEU A 519 5.75 -29.44 -93.87
C LEU A 519 5.48 -28.81 -95.26
N GLU A 520 5.01 -29.59 -96.24
CA GLU A 520 4.50 -29.13 -97.55
C GLU A 520 3.21 -29.86 -97.97
N ASP A 521 2.14 -29.76 -97.17
CA ASP A 521 0.74 -29.63 -97.63
C ASP A 521 -0.22 -29.76 -96.42
N PHE A 522 -0.55 -28.64 -95.76
CA PHE A 522 -1.92 -28.24 -95.32
C PHE A 522 -1.94 -26.92 -94.54
#